data_AF-A0A2S7PH49-F1
#
_entry.id   AF-A0A2S7PH49-F1
#
_cell.length_a   1.000
_cell.length_b   1.000
_cell.length_c   1.000
_cell.angle_alpha   90.00
_cell.angle_beta   90.00
_cell.angle_gamma   90.00
#
_symmetry.space_group_name_H-M   'P 1'
#
loop_
_entity.id
_entity.type
_entity.pdbx_description
1 polymer ?
#
loop_
_entity_poly.entity_id
_entity_poly.type
_entity_poly.pdbx_seq_one_letter_code
_entity_poly.pdbx_strand_id
1 'polypeptide(L)'
;MDKGNHMLSNGGGALLGLRIAQLVVAVATLGLSAYGVYWISFDGDDMTLFSSIATIIIVVYYLLATLSFPSLYNYWAILGLDILAVIFWVVSFPLLASEIANYTEYYSYTDYYSGYDCSYSYDGYCYYKQKRGLEIAKRATTTFYTYRNAMIAAAALGGLEFLLFVATLIIVAIGISRHRKSGGHCVPGMTPTQPPVQATV
;
A
#
# COMPACT_ATOMS: atom_id res chain seq x y z
N MET A 1 -32.26 7.75 -15.30
CA MET A 1 -31.53 7.96 -14.03
C MET A 1 -30.40 8.91 -14.31
N ASP A 2 -30.55 10.15 -13.85
CA ASP A 2 -29.59 11.23 -14.07
C ASP A 2 -28.31 10.94 -13.24
N LYS A 3 -27.24 10.52 -13.92
CA LYS A 3 -25.95 10.18 -13.29
C LYS A 3 -25.11 11.43 -12.95
N GLY A 4 -25.61 12.64 -13.23
CA GLY A 4 -24.77 13.85 -13.37
C GLY A 4 -24.36 14.59 -12.09
N ASN A 5 -25.08 14.44 -10.97
CA ASN A 5 -25.09 15.50 -9.94
C ASN A 5 -24.39 15.15 -8.61
N HIS A 6 -23.92 13.91 -8.46
CA HIS A 6 -23.28 13.40 -7.23
C HIS A 6 -21.86 12.84 -7.46
N MET A 7 -21.53 12.48 -8.71
CA MET A 7 -20.21 11.95 -9.07
C MET A 7 -19.27 13.10 -9.45
N LEU A 8 -18.01 12.98 -9.04
CA LEU A 8 -16.99 13.96 -9.40
C LEU A 8 -16.72 13.90 -10.91
N SER A 9 -16.86 15.03 -11.61
CA SER A 9 -16.61 15.17 -13.07
C SER A 9 -15.12 15.02 -13.46
N ASN A 10 -14.23 14.87 -12.49
CA ASN A 10 -12.79 15.00 -12.68
C ASN A 10 -12.23 13.78 -13.44
N GLY A 11 -11.86 13.97 -14.72
CA GLY A 11 -10.86 13.16 -15.44
C GLY A 11 -10.90 11.65 -15.23
N GLY A 12 -12.08 11.01 -15.29
CA GLY A 12 -12.32 9.65 -14.80
C GLY A 12 -11.30 8.58 -15.22
N GLY A 13 -10.76 8.67 -16.45
CA GLY A 13 -9.73 7.74 -16.92
C GLY A 13 -8.39 7.85 -16.19
N ALA A 14 -7.94 9.07 -15.85
CA ALA A 14 -6.68 9.27 -15.15
C ALA A 14 -6.75 8.82 -13.69
N LEU A 15 -7.87 9.12 -13.01
CA LEU A 15 -8.12 8.63 -11.66
C LEU A 15 -8.23 7.10 -11.63
N LEU A 16 -8.96 6.51 -12.57
CA LEU A 16 -9.06 5.06 -12.68
C LEU A 16 -7.68 4.41 -12.90
N GLY A 17 -6.85 5.00 -13.77
CA GLY A 17 -5.48 4.56 -13.99
C GLY A 17 -4.63 4.59 -12.71
N LEU A 18 -4.72 5.66 -11.92
CA LEU A 18 -4.02 5.76 -10.62
C LEU A 18 -4.50 4.69 -9.63
N ARG A 19 -5.80 4.42 -9.58
CA ARG A 19 -6.35 3.37 -8.70
C ARG A 19 -5.89 1.97 -9.10
N ILE A 20 -5.84 1.69 -10.40
CA ILE A 20 -5.30 0.40 -10.90
C ILE A 20 -3.82 0.28 -10.56
N ALA A 21 -3.04 1.37 -10.71
CA ALA A 21 -1.64 1.39 -10.31
C ALA A 21 -1.46 1.09 -8.81
N GLN A 22 -2.24 1.74 -7.94
CA GLN A 22 -2.29 1.44 -6.50
C GLN A 22 -2.65 -0.03 -6.24
N LEU A 23 -3.63 -0.59 -6.95
CA LEU A 23 -3.98 -2.00 -6.74
C LEU A 23 -2.83 -2.94 -7.09
N VAL A 24 -2.15 -2.70 -8.22
CA VAL A 24 -1.04 -3.54 -8.68
C VAL A 24 0.15 -3.43 -7.72
N VAL A 25 0.52 -2.21 -7.32
CA VAL A 25 1.65 -1.98 -6.41
C VAL A 25 1.35 -2.54 -5.02
N ALA A 26 0.13 -2.40 -4.51
CA ALA A 26 -0.28 -3.01 -3.25
C ALA A 26 -0.24 -4.54 -3.27
N VAL A 27 -0.68 -5.18 -4.36
CA VAL A 27 -0.60 -6.65 -4.49
C VAL A 27 0.85 -7.13 -4.56
N ALA A 28 1.72 -6.42 -5.28
CA ALA A 28 3.14 -6.73 -5.33
C ALA A 28 3.79 -6.59 -3.94
N THR A 29 3.49 -5.49 -3.25
CA THR A 29 3.99 -5.21 -1.90
C THR A 29 3.48 -6.25 -0.89
N LEU A 30 2.20 -6.64 -0.96
CA LEU A 30 1.63 -7.70 -0.13
C LEU A 30 2.38 -9.03 -0.26
N GLY A 31 2.75 -9.40 -1.49
CA GLY A 31 3.54 -10.62 -1.73
C GLY A 31 4.94 -10.54 -1.14
N LEU A 32 5.60 -9.38 -1.27
CA LEU A 32 6.93 -9.14 -0.70
C LEU A 32 6.91 -9.14 0.83
N SER A 33 5.93 -8.47 1.45
CA SER A 33 5.82 -8.43 2.91
C SER A 33 5.37 -9.77 3.50
N ALA A 34 4.49 -10.51 2.82
CA ALA A 34 4.16 -11.88 3.23
C ALA A 34 5.39 -12.81 3.18
N TYR A 35 6.28 -12.60 2.21
CA TYR A 35 7.57 -13.28 2.14
C TYR A 35 8.47 -12.89 3.32
N GLY A 36 8.54 -11.61 3.67
CA GLY A 36 9.37 -11.16 4.80
C GLY A 36 8.92 -11.75 6.13
N VAL A 37 7.62 -11.61 6.47
CA VAL A 37 6.98 -12.18 7.68
C VAL A 37 7.19 -13.69 7.79
N TYR A 38 7.15 -14.42 6.66
CA TYR A 38 7.40 -15.86 6.66
C TYR A 38 8.81 -16.23 7.16
N TRP A 39 9.81 -15.41 6.87
CA TRP A 39 11.21 -15.66 7.27
C TRP A 39 11.56 -15.03 8.61
N ILE A 40 11.37 -13.71 8.71
CA ILE A 40 11.72 -12.88 9.87
C ILE A 40 10.68 -11.76 9.93
N SER A 41 9.82 -11.79 10.95
CA SER A 41 8.88 -10.69 11.20
C SER A 41 9.63 -9.50 11.77
N PHE A 42 9.52 -8.36 11.11
CA PHE A 42 9.81 -7.05 11.68
C PHE A 42 8.52 -6.23 11.76
N ASP A 43 8.44 -5.33 12.73
CA ASP A 43 7.24 -4.52 12.95
C ASP A 43 6.91 -3.67 11.71
N GLY A 44 7.92 -3.18 10.98
CA GLY A 44 7.75 -2.47 9.71
C GLY A 44 7.24 -3.35 8.57
N ASP A 45 7.57 -4.64 8.56
CA ASP A 45 7.09 -5.58 7.54
C ASP A 45 5.63 -5.98 7.78
N ASP A 46 5.28 -6.24 9.04
CA ASP A 46 3.90 -6.49 9.47
C ASP A 46 2.99 -5.27 9.19
N MET A 47 3.51 -4.06 9.46
CA MET A 47 2.80 -2.81 9.14
C MET A 47 2.65 -2.60 7.62
N THR A 48 3.66 -2.97 6.82
CA THR A 48 3.61 -2.90 5.35
C THR A 48 2.60 -3.90 4.77
N LEU A 49 2.52 -5.10 5.35
CA LEU A 49 1.51 -6.11 5.00
C LEU A 49 0.09 -5.60 5.30
N PHE A 50 -0.13 -5.03 6.48
CA PHE A 50 -1.40 -4.40 6.84
C PHE A 50 -1.78 -3.27 5.87
N SER A 51 -0.86 -2.35 5.58
CA SER A 51 -1.09 -1.22 4.68
C SER A 51 -1.42 -1.66 3.26
N SER A 52 -0.81 -2.74 2.78
CA SER A 52 -1.11 -3.33 1.48
C SER A 52 -2.54 -3.91 1.44
N ILE A 53 -2.96 -4.63 2.48
CA ILE A 53 -4.34 -5.14 2.59
C ILE A 53 -5.35 -3.98 2.66
N ALA A 54 -5.08 -2.98 3.49
CA ALA A 54 -5.92 -1.79 3.62
C ALA A 54 -6.06 -1.08 2.26
N THR A 55 -4.97 -0.93 1.51
CA THR A 55 -4.96 -0.35 0.17
C THR A 55 -5.87 -1.13 -0.79
N ILE A 56 -5.78 -2.46 -0.80
CA ILE A 56 -6.65 -3.31 -1.63
C ILE A 56 -8.13 -3.05 -1.29
N ILE A 57 -8.48 -3.01 -0.01
CA ILE A 57 -9.87 -2.73 0.44
C ILE A 57 -10.33 -1.36 -0.05
N ILE A 58 -9.49 -0.33 0.13
CA ILE A 58 -9.79 1.06 -0.28
C ILE A 58 -10.03 1.15 -1.78
N VAL A 59 -9.14 0.56 -2.58
CA VAL A 59 -9.25 0.58 -4.04
C VAL A 59 -10.46 -0.22 -4.52
N VAL A 60 -10.72 -1.39 -3.95
CA VAL A 60 -11.91 -2.19 -4.27
C VAL A 60 -13.18 -1.41 -3.97
N TYR A 61 -13.27 -0.74 -2.82
CA TYR A 61 -14.40 0.14 -2.50
C TYR A 61 -14.58 1.21 -3.58
N TYR A 62 -13.51 1.90 -3.99
CA TYR A 62 -13.57 2.93 -5.03
C TYR A 62 -14.07 2.37 -6.37
N LEU A 63 -13.54 1.22 -6.80
CA LEU A 63 -13.91 0.59 -8.08
C LEU A 63 -15.38 0.16 -8.07
N LEU A 64 -15.84 -0.46 -6.98
CA LEU A 64 -17.24 -0.86 -6.83
C LEU A 64 -18.17 0.36 -6.83
N ALA A 65 -17.84 1.40 -6.07
CA ALA A 65 -18.62 2.63 -5.98
C ALA A 65 -18.70 3.40 -7.31
N THR A 66 -17.69 3.28 -8.17
CA THR A 66 -17.62 4.04 -9.43
C THR A 66 -18.13 3.25 -10.64
N LEU A 67 -17.84 1.95 -10.72
CA LEU A 67 -18.10 1.13 -11.92
C LEU A 67 -19.37 0.28 -11.82
N SER A 68 -19.64 -0.32 -10.66
CA SER A 68 -20.67 -1.36 -10.53
C SER A 68 -21.90 -0.88 -9.76
N PHE A 69 -21.69 -0.19 -8.64
CA PHE A 69 -22.74 0.22 -7.70
C PHE A 69 -22.63 1.71 -7.38
N PRO A 70 -23.09 2.60 -8.28
CA PRO A 70 -23.08 4.05 -8.05
C PRO A 70 -23.81 4.48 -6.77
N SER A 71 -24.72 3.64 -6.25
CA SER A 71 -25.39 3.85 -4.97
C SER A 71 -24.44 3.91 -3.76
N LEU A 72 -23.26 3.28 -3.85
CA LEU A 72 -22.25 3.27 -2.79
C LEU A 72 -21.33 4.51 -2.83
N TYR A 73 -21.44 5.33 -3.87
CA TYR A 73 -20.55 6.46 -4.08
C TYR A 73 -20.75 7.54 -3.01
N ASN A 74 -19.71 7.78 -2.22
CA ASN A 74 -19.64 8.89 -1.28
C ASN A 74 -18.25 9.53 -1.32
N TYR A 75 -18.16 10.75 -1.84
CA TYR A 75 -16.87 11.42 -2.00
C TYR A 75 -16.19 11.75 -0.67
N TRP A 76 -16.93 11.88 0.45
CA TRP A 76 -16.33 12.06 1.78
C TRP A 76 -15.70 10.78 2.30
N ALA A 77 -16.33 9.62 2.03
CA ALA A 77 -15.75 8.33 2.36
C ALA A 77 -14.46 8.10 1.57
N ILE A 78 -14.47 8.37 0.25
CA ILE A 78 -13.27 8.26 -0.60
C ILE A 78 -12.16 9.18 -0.10
N LEU A 79 -12.47 10.44 0.21
CA LEU A 79 -11.48 11.39 0.75
C LEU A 79 -10.90 10.90 2.08
N GLY A 80 -11.74 10.42 3.00
CA GLY A 80 -11.30 9.89 4.29
C GLY A 80 -10.41 8.66 4.15
N LEU A 81 -10.77 7.73 3.26
CA LEU A 81 -9.98 6.54 2.98
C LEU A 81 -8.61 6.88 2.37
N ASP A 82 -8.54 7.86 1.46
CA ASP A 82 -7.25 8.33 0.91
C ASP A 82 -6.36 8.95 2.00
N ILE A 83 -6.92 9.74 2.92
CA ILE A 83 -6.16 10.30 4.05
C ILE A 83 -5.62 9.17 4.94
N LEU A 84 -6.43 8.16 5.26
CA LEU A 84 -6.01 7.02 6.05
C LEU A 84 -4.89 6.23 5.35
N ALA A 85 -5.01 6.00 4.04
CA ALA A 85 -3.96 5.33 3.26
C ALA A 85 -2.65 6.11 3.28
N VAL A 86 -2.68 7.44 3.14
CA VAL A 86 -1.48 8.28 3.26
C VAL A 86 -0.82 8.12 4.63
N ILE A 87 -1.60 8.07 5.71
CA ILE A 87 -1.09 7.86 7.08
C ILE A 87 -0.46 6.47 7.22
N PHE A 88 -1.12 5.44 6.70
CA PHE A 88 -0.58 4.09 6.76
C PHE A 88 0.74 3.97 6.02
N TRP A 89 0.82 4.51 4.80
CA TRP A 89 2.05 4.43 4.01
C TRP A 89 3.18 5.30 4.55
N VAL A 90 2.91 6.52 5.05
CA VAL A 90 3.96 7.39 5.61
C VAL A 90 4.62 6.79 6.85
N VAL A 91 3.95 5.88 7.56
CA VAL A 91 4.53 5.15 8.69
C VAL A 91 5.20 3.85 8.23
N SER A 92 4.57 3.12 7.32
CA SER A 92 5.02 1.76 6.93
C SER A 92 6.38 1.77 6.22
N PHE A 93 6.52 2.55 5.15
CA PHE A 93 7.73 2.46 4.31
C PHE A 93 9.00 2.97 5.02
N PRO A 94 8.97 4.07 5.82
CA PRO A 94 10.17 4.50 6.53
C PRO A 94 10.54 3.56 7.67
N LEU A 95 9.55 2.99 8.35
CA LEU A 95 9.79 2.02 9.43
C LEU A 95 10.51 0.80 8.86
N LEU A 96 9.97 0.17 7.82
CA LEU A 96 10.61 -0.95 7.15
C LEU A 96 12.00 -0.58 6.60
N ALA A 97 12.15 0.59 5.98
CA ALA A 97 13.45 1.04 5.49
C ALA A 97 14.50 1.17 6.61
N SER A 98 14.10 1.68 7.77
CA SER A 98 14.99 1.84 8.93
C SER A 98 15.42 0.50 9.53
N GLU A 99 14.49 -0.45 9.64
CA GLU A 99 14.78 -1.79 10.17
C GLU A 99 15.71 -2.56 9.23
N ILE A 100 15.50 -2.46 7.91
CA ILE A 100 16.35 -3.12 6.93
C ILE A 100 17.73 -2.46 6.82
N ALA A 101 17.85 -1.16 7.08
CA ALA A 101 19.14 -0.50 7.21
C ALA A 101 19.93 -1.06 8.40
N ASN A 102 19.32 -1.13 9.58
CA ASN A 102 19.93 -1.70 10.79
C ASN A 102 20.29 -3.18 10.61
N TYR A 103 19.39 -3.96 9.99
CA TYR A 103 19.64 -5.35 9.62
C TYR A 103 20.83 -5.46 8.66
N THR A 104 20.93 -4.58 7.66
CA THR A 104 22.06 -4.57 6.73
C THR A 104 23.38 -4.25 7.42
N GLU A 105 23.41 -3.25 8.29
CA GLU A 105 24.62 -2.84 9.01
C GLU A 105 25.16 -3.96 9.90
N TYR A 106 24.28 -4.60 10.68
CA TYR A 106 24.65 -5.71 11.56
C TYR A 106 25.27 -6.88 10.78
N TYR A 107 24.64 -7.29 9.68
CA TYR A 107 25.09 -8.45 8.90
C TYR A 107 26.25 -8.11 7.96
N SER A 108 26.36 -6.88 7.46
CA SER A 108 27.52 -6.42 6.65
C SER A 108 28.80 -6.37 7.49
N TYR A 109 28.70 -6.07 8.79
CA TYR A 109 29.84 -6.14 9.72
C TYR A 109 30.27 -7.59 9.96
N THR A 110 29.31 -8.52 10.09
CA THR A 110 29.63 -9.94 10.25
C THR A 110 30.13 -10.59 8.97
N ASP A 111 29.66 -10.24 7.77
CA ASP A 111 30.16 -10.82 6.51
C ASP A 111 31.64 -10.47 6.26
N TYR A 112 32.10 -9.29 6.72
CA TYR A 112 33.51 -8.90 6.65
C TYR A 112 34.42 -9.73 7.60
N TYR A 113 33.86 -10.25 8.71
CA TYR A 113 34.57 -11.15 9.65
C TYR A 113 34.19 -12.63 9.49
N SER A 114 33.14 -12.95 8.73
CA SER A 114 32.57 -14.28 8.51
C SER A 114 32.72 -14.67 7.04
N GLY A 115 33.97 -14.68 6.55
CA GLY A 115 34.33 -15.41 5.34
C GLY A 115 34.13 -16.93 5.44
N TYR A 116 33.42 -17.45 6.46
CA TYR A 116 33.37 -18.86 6.80
C TYR A 116 32.06 -19.29 7.51
N ASP A 117 30.91 -19.17 6.85
CA ASP A 117 29.70 -19.92 7.28
C ASP A 117 29.44 -21.17 6.44
N CYS A 118 30.48 -21.74 5.83
CA CYS A 118 30.43 -23.13 5.34
C CYS A 118 30.92 -24.05 6.45
N SER A 119 30.02 -24.86 7.03
CA SER A 119 30.43 -25.82 8.07
C SER A 119 31.43 -26.84 7.52
N TYR A 120 31.33 -27.20 6.24
CA TYR A 120 32.39 -27.81 5.43
C TYR A 120 31.98 -27.76 3.94
N SER A 121 32.98 -27.85 3.05
CA SER A 121 32.83 -27.88 1.59
C SER A 121 33.15 -29.30 1.09
N TYR A 122 32.30 -29.84 0.22
CA TYR A 122 32.58 -31.07 -0.53
C TYR A 122 32.16 -30.85 -1.98
N ASP A 123 33.07 -31.12 -2.92
CA ASP A 123 32.84 -31.01 -4.36
C ASP A 123 32.32 -29.64 -4.84
N GLY A 124 32.74 -28.55 -4.18
CA GLY A 124 32.36 -27.18 -4.55
C GLY A 124 30.97 -26.72 -4.06
N TYR A 125 30.28 -27.51 -3.24
CA TYR A 125 28.98 -27.15 -2.67
C TYR A 125 29.07 -26.91 -1.14
N CYS A 126 28.42 -25.85 -0.64
CA CYS A 126 28.39 -25.51 0.79
C CYS A 126 27.15 -26.08 1.52
N TYR A 127 27.39 -26.68 2.69
CA TYR A 127 26.36 -27.30 3.55
C TYR A 127 26.24 -26.57 4.91
N TYR A 128 25.00 -26.28 5.33
CA TYR A 128 24.67 -25.58 6.58
C TYR A 128 24.25 -26.53 7.71
N LYS A 129 24.75 -26.31 8.94
CA LYS A 129 24.37 -27.10 10.12
C LYS A 129 22.92 -26.82 10.54
N GLN A 130 22.09 -27.85 10.54
CA GLN A 130 20.76 -27.81 11.13
C GLN A 130 20.84 -27.82 12.66
N LYS A 131 20.39 -26.74 13.32
CA LYS A 131 20.17 -26.73 14.77
C LYS A 131 18.78 -27.31 15.08
N ARG A 132 18.70 -28.64 15.29
CA ARG A 132 17.71 -29.41 16.11
C ARG A 132 17.39 -30.75 15.43
N GLY A 133 17.73 -31.85 16.11
CA GLY A 133 17.50 -33.23 15.67
C GLY A 133 16.03 -33.67 15.70
N LEU A 134 15.21 -33.14 14.80
CA LEU A 134 13.95 -33.73 14.35
C LEU A 134 14.07 -34.12 12.87
N GLU A 135 13.29 -35.13 12.46
CA GLU A 135 13.32 -35.71 11.11
C GLU A 135 13.48 -34.68 9.99
N ILE A 136 14.39 -35.00 9.06
CA ILE A 136 14.95 -34.08 8.07
C ILE A 136 13.94 -33.83 6.95
N ALA A 137 13.01 -32.90 7.16
CA ALA A 137 12.41 -32.16 6.07
C ALA A 137 13.31 -30.95 5.75
N LYS A 138 13.65 -30.74 4.48
CA LYS A 138 14.40 -29.56 4.04
C LYS A 138 13.53 -28.32 4.31
N ARG A 139 13.79 -27.59 5.39
CA ARG A 139 13.27 -26.23 5.56
C ARG A 139 13.69 -25.45 4.33
N ALA A 140 12.76 -24.71 3.71
CA ALA A 140 13.14 -23.74 2.70
C ALA A 140 14.26 -22.85 3.30
N THR A 141 15.17 -22.35 2.48
CA THR A 141 16.22 -21.44 2.93
C THR A 141 16.23 -20.21 2.03
N THR A 142 16.37 -19.02 2.62
CA THR A 142 16.65 -17.78 1.90
C THR A 142 18.06 -17.32 2.24
N THR A 143 18.72 -16.67 1.28
CA THR A 143 19.99 -15.99 1.55
C THR A 143 19.72 -14.62 2.17
N PHE A 144 20.70 -14.08 2.89
CA PHE A 144 20.68 -12.71 3.42
C PHE A 144 20.42 -11.68 2.30
N TYR A 145 21.14 -11.79 1.18
CA TYR A 145 20.99 -10.88 0.04
C TYR A 145 19.59 -10.94 -0.58
N THR A 146 19.01 -12.12 -0.72
CA THR A 146 17.64 -12.29 -1.24
C THR A 146 16.62 -11.63 -0.32
N TYR A 147 16.69 -11.91 0.98
CA TYR A 147 15.78 -11.33 1.98
C TYR A 147 15.92 -9.80 2.02
N ARG A 148 17.14 -9.30 2.17
CA ARG A 148 17.44 -7.86 2.20
C ARG A 148 16.91 -7.15 0.96
N ASN A 149 17.20 -7.66 -0.23
CA ASN A 149 16.78 -7.01 -1.48
C ASN A 149 15.25 -7.04 -1.65
N ALA A 150 14.58 -8.11 -1.21
CA ALA A 150 13.12 -8.18 -1.21
C ALA A 150 12.51 -7.11 -0.29
N MET A 151 13.07 -6.93 0.91
CA MET A 151 12.56 -5.94 1.87
C MET A 151 12.86 -4.49 1.45
N ILE A 152 14.03 -4.24 0.83
CA ILE A 152 14.31 -2.94 0.19
C ILE A 152 13.31 -2.66 -0.92
N ALA A 153 12.99 -3.66 -1.74
CA ALA A 153 11.98 -3.52 -2.79
C ALA A 153 10.59 -3.24 -2.20
N ALA A 154 10.19 -3.94 -1.12
CA ALA A 154 8.94 -3.69 -0.41
C ALA A 154 8.86 -2.25 0.12
N ALA A 155 9.92 -1.75 0.76
CA ALA A 155 9.98 -0.37 1.25
C ALA A 155 9.90 0.64 0.09
N ALA A 156 10.60 0.39 -1.03
CA ALA A 156 10.55 1.26 -2.20
C ALA A 156 9.15 1.30 -2.84
N LEU A 157 8.48 0.16 -2.97
CA LEU A 157 7.09 0.08 -3.46
C LEU A 157 6.12 0.75 -2.48
N GLY A 158 6.35 0.65 -1.17
CA GLY A 158 5.56 1.39 -0.18
C GLY A 158 5.71 2.91 -0.28
N GLY A 159 6.93 3.39 -0.60
CA GLY A 159 7.14 4.80 -0.94
C GLY A 159 6.42 5.22 -2.22
N LEU A 160 6.35 4.34 -3.23
CA LEU A 160 5.56 4.57 -4.44
C LEU A 160 4.06 4.66 -4.13
N GLU A 161 3.52 3.77 -3.30
CA GLU A 161 2.12 3.82 -2.84
C GLU A 161 1.80 5.13 -2.15
N PHE A 162 2.68 5.58 -1.25
CA PHE A 162 2.53 6.88 -0.59
C PHE A 162 2.36 8.01 -1.62
N LEU A 163 3.23 8.06 -2.64
CA LEU A 163 3.15 9.09 -3.68
C LEU A 163 1.86 8.99 -4.52
N LEU A 164 1.45 7.77 -4.87
CA LEU A 164 0.20 7.54 -5.59
C LEU A 164 -1.00 8.03 -4.78
N PHE A 165 -1.07 7.71 -3.49
CA PHE A 165 -2.14 8.15 -2.60
C PHE A 165 -2.16 9.66 -2.37
N VAL A 166 -1.00 10.30 -2.25
CA VAL A 166 -0.90 11.76 -2.19
C VAL A 166 -1.43 12.39 -3.48
N ALA A 167 -1.05 11.87 -4.64
CA ALA A 167 -1.54 12.34 -5.92
C ALA A 167 -3.06 12.18 -6.05
N THR A 168 -3.62 11.01 -5.70
CA THR A 168 -5.07 10.79 -5.73
C THR A 168 -5.80 11.69 -4.75
N LEU A 169 -5.26 11.87 -3.54
CA LEU A 169 -5.85 12.73 -2.51
C LEU A 169 -5.96 14.18 -2.99
N ILE A 170 -4.91 14.72 -3.62
CA ILE A 170 -4.91 16.08 -4.18
C ILE A 170 -5.99 16.21 -5.27
N ILE A 171 -6.05 15.25 -6.20
CA ILE A 171 -7.03 15.29 -7.30
C ILE A 171 -8.47 15.21 -6.76
N VAL A 172 -8.72 14.30 -5.80
CA VAL A 172 -10.04 14.15 -5.16
C VAL A 172 -10.43 15.42 -4.39
N ALA A 173 -9.51 16.00 -3.61
CA ALA A 173 -9.77 17.22 -2.83
C ALA A 173 -10.09 18.43 -3.73
N ILE A 174 -9.35 18.62 -4.82
CA ILE A 174 -9.64 19.65 -5.83
C ILE A 174 -11.02 19.38 -6.47
N GLY A 175 -11.28 18.12 -6.80
CA GLY A 175 -12.55 17.65 -7.32
C GLY A 175 -13.75 18.03 -6.47
N ILE A 176 -13.69 17.66 -5.18
CA ILE A 176 -14.74 17.96 -4.20
C ILE A 176 -14.92 19.47 -4.07
N SER A 177 -13.83 20.24 -4.05
CA SER A 177 -13.89 21.71 -3.98
C SER A 177 -14.63 22.30 -5.17
N ARG A 178 -14.40 21.80 -6.39
CA ARG A 178 -15.11 22.25 -7.61
C ARG A 178 -16.57 21.80 -7.61
N HIS A 179 -16.83 20.57 -7.22
CA HIS A 179 -18.17 19.97 -7.15
C HIS A 179 -19.07 20.69 -6.12
N ARG A 180 -18.50 21.12 -4.98
CA ARG A 180 -19.21 21.92 -3.98
C ARG A 180 -19.53 23.32 -4.50
N LYS A 181 -18.63 23.95 -5.26
CA LYS A 181 -18.89 25.25 -5.91
C LYS A 181 -20.03 25.18 -6.93
N SER A 182 -20.24 24.03 -7.56
CA SER A 182 -21.37 23.80 -8.49
C SER A 182 -22.66 23.34 -7.81
N GLY A 183 -22.73 23.33 -6.46
CA GLY A 183 -23.93 22.91 -5.72
C GLY A 183 -24.17 21.39 -5.70
N GLY A 184 -23.16 20.59 -6.03
CA GLY A 184 -23.25 19.13 -6.00
C GLY A 184 -23.25 18.55 -4.59
N HIS A 185 -23.84 17.37 -4.43
CA HIS A 185 -24.09 16.71 -3.15
C HIS A 185 -23.37 15.35 -3.06
N CYS A 186 -23.12 14.84 -1.84
CA CYS A 186 -22.25 13.66 -1.60
C CYS A 186 -22.92 12.30 -1.76
N VAL A 187 -24.24 12.23 -1.90
CA VAL A 187 -25.00 10.98 -1.84
C VAL A 187 -25.98 10.89 -3.01
N PRO A 188 -26.09 9.76 -3.70
CA PRO A 188 -27.08 9.58 -4.77
C PRO A 188 -28.51 9.84 -4.27
N GLY A 189 -29.30 10.60 -5.03
CA GLY A 189 -30.74 10.80 -4.78
C GLY A 189 -31.10 11.90 -3.76
N MET A 190 -30.13 12.67 -3.27
CA MET A 190 -30.38 13.81 -2.39
C MET A 190 -30.70 15.06 -3.22
N THR A 191 -31.86 15.67 -3.03
CA THR A 191 -32.24 16.92 -3.74
C THR A 191 -31.28 18.04 -3.35
N PRO A 192 -30.79 18.87 -4.30
CA PRO A 192 -29.94 20.01 -3.95
C PRO A 192 -30.64 20.89 -2.92
N THR A 193 -29.98 21.23 -1.82
CA THR A 193 -30.48 22.27 -0.91
C THR A 193 -30.53 23.57 -1.70
N GLN A 194 -31.74 24.07 -1.99
CA GLN A 194 -31.92 25.38 -2.59
C GLN A 194 -31.21 26.42 -1.72
N PRO A 195 -30.44 27.35 -2.32
CA PRO A 195 -29.88 28.45 -1.55
C PRO A 195 -31.02 29.23 -0.87
N PRO A 196 -30.81 29.76 0.35
CA PRO A 196 -31.82 30.56 1.03
C PRO A 196 -32.24 31.70 0.10
N VAL A 197 -33.55 31.83 -0.13
CA VAL A 197 -34.14 32.93 -0.89
C VAL A 197 -33.63 34.22 -0.27
N GLN A 198 -32.81 34.97 -1.01
CA GLN A 198 -32.45 36.32 -0.60
C GLN A 198 -33.76 37.12 -0.59
N ALA A 199 -34.27 37.40 0.61
CA ALA A 199 -35.30 38.38 0.79
C ALA A 199 -34.70 39.73 0.41
N THR A 200 -34.99 40.19 -0.81
CA THR A 200 -34.84 41.59 -1.18
C THR A 200 -35.80 42.38 -0.28
N VAL A 201 -35.22 43.13 0.66
CA VAL A 201 -35.88 44.22 1.40
C VAL A 201 -35.36 45.53 0.83
#